data_AF-A0A7C0Y7L8-F1
#
_entry.id   AF-A0A7C0Y7L8-F1
#
_cell.length_a   1.000
_cell.length_b   1.000
_cell.length_c   1.000
_cell.angle_alpha   90.00
_cell.angle_beta   90.00
_cell.angle_gamma   90.00
#
_symmetry.space_group_name_H-M   'P 1'
#
loop_
_entity.id
_entity.type
_entity.pdbx_description
1 polymer ?
#
loop_
_entity_poly.entity_id
_entity_poly.type
_entity_poly.pdbx_seq_one_letter_code
_entity_poly.pdbx_strand_id
1 'polypeptide(L)' 'MRILGIDPGIYRIGFGIVEKKGNSFKIIESGVISPPKNLEYKEKLCYIAEKI' A
#
# COMPACT_ATOMS: atom_id res chain seq x y z
N MET A 1 -4.36 -18.02 -3.38
CA MET A 1 -3.57 -17.32 -2.33
C MET A 1 -3.52 -15.84 -2.67
N ARG A 2 -3.82 -14.96 -1.71
CA ARG A 2 -3.66 -13.50 -1.91
C ARG A 2 -2.33 -13.05 -1.34
N ILE A 3 -1.67 -12.14 -2.04
CA ILE A 3 -0.35 -11.60 -1.69
C ILE A 3 -0.48 -10.07 -1.75
N LEU A 4 -0.05 -9.40 -0.68
CA LEU A 4 0.08 -7.95 -0.61
C LEU A 4 1.56 -7.59 -0.75
N GLY A 5 1.91 -6.82 -1.77
CA GLY A 5 3.20 -6.15 -1.92
C GLY A 5 3.09 -4.70 -1.49
N ILE A 6 4.08 -4.21 -0.75
CA ILE A 6 4.18 -2.84 -0.28
C ILE A 6 5.53 -2.27 -0.72
N ASP A 7 5.50 -1.09 -1.34
CA ASP A 7 6.66 -0.24 -1.64
C ASP A 7 6.61 0.97 -0.69
N PRO A 8 7.34 0.93 0.45
CA PRO A 8 7.16 1.86 1.55
C PRO A 8 7.76 3.24 1.27
N GLY A 9 7.10 4.29 1.79
CA GLY A 9 7.55 5.68 1.72
C GLY A 9 6.67 6.60 2.57
N ILE A 10 7.27 7.59 3.26
CA ILE A 10 6.52 8.44 4.19
C ILE A 10 5.50 9.38 3.50
N TYR A 11 5.76 9.75 2.25
CA TYR A 11 4.90 10.66 1.48
C TYR A 11 3.99 9.92 0.49
N ARG A 12 4.41 8.75 0.02
CA ARG A 12 3.73 7.92 -0.97
C ARG A 12 4.11 6.47 -0.71
N ILE A 13 3.11 5.61 -0.49
CA ILE A 13 3.29 4.16 -0.38
C ILE A 13 2.59 3.51 -1.55
N GLY A 14 3.35 2.79 -2.38
CA GLY A 14 2.77 1.94 -3.40
C GLY A 14 2.29 0.64 -2.77
N PHE A 15 1.13 0.14 -3.20
CA PHE A 15 0.70 -1.21 -2.85
C PHE A 15 0.13 -1.95 -4.06
N GLY A 16 0.22 -3.26 -4.01
CA GLY A 16 -0.36 -4.15 -5.01
C GLY A 16 -0.85 -5.44 -4.37
N ILE A 17 -2.09 -5.82 -4.68
CA ILE A 17 -2.69 -7.09 -4.28
C ILE A 17 -2.77 -7.99 -5.51
N VAL A 18 -2.17 -9.17 -5.41
CA VAL A 18 -2.25 -10.20 -6.46
C VAL A 18 -2.86 -11.48 -5.91
N GLU A 19 -3.60 -12.18 -6.75
CA GLU A 19 -4.10 -13.53 -6.48
C GLU A 19 -3.28 -14.54 -7.28
N LYS A 20 -2.66 -15.50 -6.57
CA LYS A 20 -1.98 -16.65 -7.18
C LYS A 20 -2.96 -17.83 -7.31
N LYS A 21 -3.08 -18.36 -8.52
CA LYS A 21 -3.79 -19.61 -8.87
C LYS A 21 -2.84 -20.51 -9.68
N GLY A 22 -2.36 -21.58 -9.05
CA GLY A 22 -1.33 -22.45 -9.66
C GLY A 22 -0.06 -21.66 -9.99
N ASN A 23 0.30 -21.64 -11.27
CA ASN A 23 1.46 -20.91 -11.82
C ASN A 23 1.10 -19.54 -12.40
N SER A 24 -0.14 -19.08 -12.24
CA SER A 24 -0.60 -17.78 -12.72
C SER A 24 -0.78 -16.79 -11.58
N PHE A 25 -0.59 -15.51 -11.89
CA PHE A 25 -0.89 -14.38 -11.03
C PHE A 25 -1.90 -13.47 -11.72
N LYS A 26 -2.88 -12.98 -10.96
CA LYS A 26 -3.85 -11.98 -11.41
C LYS A 26 -3.76 -10.77 -10.49
N ILE A 27 -3.64 -9.58 -11.07
CA ILE A 27 -3.75 -8.33 -10.30
C ILE A 27 -5.20 -8.18 -9.85
N ILE A 28 -5.37 -8.00 -8.55
CA ILE A 28 -6.67 -7.72 -7.93
C ILE A 28 -6.83 -6.21 -7.78
N GLU A 29 -5.82 -5.55 -7.23
CA GLU A 29 -5.82 -4.11 -7.01
C GLU A 29 -4.38 -3.59 -6.95
N SER A 30 -4.19 -2.34 -7.32
CA SER A 30 -2.96 -1.59 -7.05
C SER A 30 -3.28 -0.13 -6.82
N GLY A 31 -2.44 0.55 -6.06
CA GLY A 31 -2.70 1.94 -5.71
C GLY A 31 -1.55 2.61 -4.98
N VAL A 32 -1.81 3.86 -4.59
CA VAL A 32 -0.87 4.66 -3.81
C VAL A 32 -1.61 5.29 -2.63
N ILE A 33 -1.09 5.09 -1.42
CA ILE A 33 -1.50 5.81 -0.22
C ILE A 33 -0.62 7.05 -0.10
N SER A 34 -1.21 8.24 -0.07
CA SER A 34 -0.47 9.50 0.08
C SER A 34 -1.07 10.32 1.23
N PRO A 35 -0.34 10.52 2.35
CA PRO A 35 -0.77 11.41 3.42
C PRO A 35 -0.86 12.87 2.95
N PRO A 36 -1.76 13.69 3.51
CA PRO A 36 -1.77 15.13 3.29
C PRO A 36 -0.40 15.76 3.60
N LYS A 37 0.01 16.73 2.77
CA LYS A 37 1.36 17.33 2.86
C LYS A 37 1.61 18.03 4.19
N ASN A 38 0.56 18.62 4.76
CA ASN A 38 0.58 19.44 5.97
C ASN A 38 0.61 18.65 7.29
N LEU A 39 0.50 17.32 7.25
CA LEU A 39 0.64 16.51 8.47
C LEU A 39 2.09 16.48 8.97
N GLU A 40 2.28 16.48 10.28
CA GLU A 40 3.57 16.20 10.89
C GLU A 40 4.01 14.75 10.63
N TYR A 41 5.30 14.46 10.81
CA TYR A 41 5.87 13.13 10.53
C TYR A 41 5.14 12.00 11.29
N LYS A 42 4.85 12.20 12.58
CA LYS A 42 4.13 11.22 13.42
C LYS A 42 2.70 10.97 12.92
N GLU A 43 2.02 12.03 12.46
CA GLU A 43 0.65 11.96 11.97
C GLU A 43 0.61 11.27 10.60
N LYS A 44 1.63 11.48 9.76
CA LYS A 44 1.81 10.73 8.51
C LYS A 44 1.94 9.22 8.77
N LEU A 45 2.69 8.82 9.81
CA LEU A 45 2.82 7.42 10.20
C LEU A 45 1.47 6.82 10.65
N CYS A 46 0.72 7.53 11.49
CA CYS A 46 -0.62 7.10 11.89
C CYS A 46 -1.56 6.97 10.67
N TYR A 47 -1.56 7.98 9.79
CA TYR A 47 -2.36 7.97 8.56
C TYR A 47 -2.03 6.75 7.67
N ILE A 48 -0.75 6.43 7.52
CA ILE A 48 -0.30 5.26 6.76
C ILE A 48 -0.80 3.96 7.40
N ALA A 49 -0.66 3.83 8.71
CA ALA A 49 -1.03 2.63 9.45
C ALA A 49 -2.55 2.34 9.41
N GLU A 50 -3.39 3.38 9.31
CA GLU A 50 -4.85 3.24 9.17
C GLU A 50 -5.32 2.82 7.78
N LYS A 51 -4.46 2.93 6.75
CA LYS A 51 -4.81 2.70 5.35
C LYS A 51 -4.31 1.37 4.78
N ILE A 52 -3.45 0.66 5.52
CA ILE A 52 -2.91 -0.66 5.19
C ILE A 52 -3.70 -1.71 5.95
#